data_AF-A0A3M9YPM4-F1
#
_entry.id   AF-A0A3M9YPM4-F1
#
_cell.length_a   1.000
_cell.length_b   1.000
_cell.length_c   1.000
_cell.angle_alpha   90.00
_cell.angle_beta   90.00
_cell.angle_gamma   90.00
#
_symmetry.space_group_name_H-M   'P 1'
#
loop_
_entity.id
_entity.type
_entity.pdbx_description
1 polymer ?
#
loop_
_entity_poly.entity_id
_entity_poly.type
_entity_poly.pdbx_seq_one_letter_code
_entity_poly.pdbx_strand_id
1 'polypeptide(L)'
;MPSFELSKLPGVSAARALSASDRAQIEARARPAASPAAPAGPASGISLEVTGAAEAVSPPVDAERVSQIRAALRDGSYPLVPTKIVDAMIAAQVSLSLPEGY
;
A
#
# COMPACT_ATOMS: atom_id res chain seq x y z
N MET A 1 -27.56 -11.41 22.08
CA MET A 1 -26.20 -10.86 21.84
C MET A 1 -25.27 -12.05 21.69
N PRO A 2 -24.73 -12.35 20.49
CA PRO A 2 -23.77 -13.45 20.34
C PRO A 2 -22.46 -13.09 21.05
N SER A 3 -22.02 -13.95 21.97
CA SER A 3 -20.77 -13.79 22.71
C SER A 3 -19.60 -14.32 21.88
N PHE A 4 -18.62 -13.46 21.60
CA PHE A 4 -17.38 -13.89 20.95
C PHE A 4 -16.35 -14.28 22.02
N GLU A 5 -15.79 -15.49 21.92
CA GLU A 5 -14.72 -15.93 22.81
C GLU A 5 -13.39 -15.29 22.40
N LEU A 6 -12.91 -14.33 23.20
CA LEU A 6 -11.60 -13.67 22.98
C LEU A 6 -10.44 -14.67 22.91
N SER A 7 -10.59 -15.86 23.49
CA SER A 7 -9.55 -16.89 23.51
C SER A 7 -9.27 -17.53 22.15
N LYS A 8 -10.10 -17.27 21.12
CA LYS A 8 -9.93 -17.77 19.74
C LYS A 8 -9.43 -16.71 18.76
N LEU A 9 -9.17 -15.49 19.22
CA LEU A 9 -8.59 -14.46 18.37
C LEU A 9 -7.10 -14.76 18.12
N PRO A 10 -6.65 -14.91 16.87
CA PRO A 10 -5.23 -15.07 16.60
C PRO A 10 -4.49 -13.80 17.08
N GLY A 11 -3.50 -13.98 17.94
CA GLY A 11 -2.70 -12.88 18.45
C GLY A 11 -1.98 -12.17 17.30
N VAL A 12 -2.06 -10.83 17.28
CA VAL A 12 -1.29 -10.03 16.33
C VAL A 12 0.16 -10.04 16.79
N SER A 13 1.00 -10.84 16.13
CA SER A 13 2.45 -10.86 16.38
C SER A 13 3.13 -9.71 15.64
N ALA A 14 4.21 -9.18 16.23
CA ALA A 14 5.08 -8.21 15.58
C ALA A 14 5.62 -8.78 14.24
N ALA A 15 5.68 -7.93 13.22
CA ALA A 15 6.22 -8.29 11.92
C ALA A 15 7.71 -8.68 12.06
N ARG A 16 8.04 -9.93 11.70
CA ARG A 16 9.43 -10.42 11.67
C ARG A 16 9.93 -10.44 10.23
N ALA A 17 11.21 -10.12 10.05
CA ALA A 17 11.89 -10.24 8.78
C ALA A 17 11.86 -11.71 8.29
N LEU A 18 11.35 -11.91 7.07
CA LEU A 18 11.28 -13.23 6.44
C LEU A 18 12.65 -13.63 5.90
N SER A 19 13.03 -14.89 6.13
CA SER A 19 14.25 -15.47 5.54
C SER A 19 14.08 -15.72 4.04
N ALA A 20 15.18 -15.89 3.31
CA ALA A 20 15.13 -16.26 1.90
C ALA A 20 14.38 -17.58 1.66
N SER A 21 14.45 -18.52 2.62
CA SER A 21 13.71 -19.78 2.57
C SER A 21 12.20 -19.58 2.76
N ASP A 22 11.80 -18.68 3.67
CA ASP A 22 10.39 -18.28 3.83
C ASP A 22 9.84 -17.70 2.54
N ARG A 23 10.61 -16.80 1.91
CA ARG A 23 10.23 -16.15 0.66
C ARG A 23 10.10 -17.17 -0.48
N ALA A 24 11.03 -18.11 -0.57
CA ALA A 24 10.99 -19.19 -1.55
C ALA A 24 9.80 -20.14 -1.34
N GLN A 25 9.40 -20.41 -0.08
CA GLN A 25 8.20 -21.21 0.21
C GLN A 25 6.91 -20.50 -0.19
N ILE A 26 6.83 -19.18 0.01
CA ILE A 26 5.68 -18.37 -0.41
C ILE A 26 5.57 -18.35 -1.95
N GLU A 27 6.69 -18.19 -2.67
CA GLU A 27 6.73 -18.26 -4.13
C GLU A 27 6.41 -19.67 -4.67
N ALA A 28 6.90 -20.72 -4.00
CA ALA A 28 6.57 -22.10 -4.35
C ALA A 28 5.08 -22.41 -4.12
N ARG A 29 4.44 -21.79 -3.12
CA ARG A 29 3.00 -21.90 -2.89
C ARG A 29 2.18 -21.14 -3.94
N ALA A 30 2.71 -20.04 -4.47
CA ALA A 30 2.06 -19.23 -5.51
C ALA A 30 2.07 -19.88 -6.90
N ARG A 31 2.85 -20.95 -7.12
CA ARG A 31 2.86 -21.71 -8.36
C ARG A 31 2.16 -23.05 -8.18
N PRO A 32 0.92 -23.25 -8.67
CA PRO A 32 0.34 -24.58 -8.68
C PRO A 32 1.13 -25.44 -9.67
N ALA A 33 2.05 -26.26 -9.18
CA ALA A 33 2.52 -27.41 -9.92
C ALA A 33 1.33 -28.37 -10.05
N ALA A 34 0.89 -28.62 -11.28
CA ALA A 34 -0.13 -29.62 -11.53
C ALA A 34 0.42 -31.00 -11.12
N SER A 35 -0.05 -31.50 -9.98
CA SER A 35 0.03 -32.90 -9.59
C SER A 35 -1.27 -33.31 -8.91
N PRO A 36 -1.72 -34.56 -9.11
CA PRO A 36 -3.09 -34.96 -8.87
C PRO A 36 -3.41 -34.92 -7.37
N ALA A 37 -4.60 -34.40 -7.08
CA ALA A 37 -5.09 -34.12 -5.74
C ALA A 37 -5.30 -35.38 -4.89
N ALA A 38 -4.85 -35.32 -3.63
CA ALA A 38 -5.48 -36.02 -2.52
C ALA A 38 -6.46 -35.06 -1.82
N PRO A 39 -7.59 -35.53 -1.24
CA PRO A 39 -8.66 -34.66 -0.81
C PRO A 39 -8.32 -34.00 0.53
N ALA A 40 -8.08 -32.69 0.50
CA ALA A 40 -8.11 -31.85 1.70
C ALA A 40 -9.53 -31.30 1.88
N GLY A 41 -10.12 -31.53 3.05
CA GLY A 41 -11.45 -31.05 3.44
C GLY A 41 -11.57 -29.51 3.41
N PRO A 42 -12.79 -28.96 3.52
CA PRO A 42 -13.07 -27.58 3.16
C PRO A 42 -12.45 -26.62 4.19
N ALA A 43 -11.32 -26.03 3.83
CA ALA A 43 -10.88 -24.79 4.44
C ALA A 43 -11.77 -23.67 3.89
N SER A 44 -12.74 -23.20 4.68
CA SER A 44 -13.47 -21.97 4.38
C SER A 44 -12.53 -20.77 4.53
N GLY A 45 -11.72 -20.53 3.51
CA GLY A 45 -10.99 -19.28 3.33
C GLY A 45 -11.92 -18.20 2.78
N ILE A 46 -11.69 -16.94 3.17
CA ILE A 46 -12.30 -15.79 2.50
C ILE A 46 -11.67 -15.64 1.11
N SER A 47 -12.46 -15.88 0.06
CA SER A 47 -12.05 -15.66 -1.33
C SER A 47 -12.12 -14.16 -1.63
N LEU A 48 -10.96 -13.54 -1.78
CA LEU A 48 -10.84 -12.16 -2.26
C LEU A 48 -10.72 -12.22 -3.78
N GLU A 49 -11.83 -12.02 -4.47
CA GLU A 49 -11.87 -11.79 -5.91
C GLU A 49 -11.29 -10.38 -6.17
N VAL A 50 -10.02 -10.29 -6.57
CA VAL A 50 -9.44 -9.03 -7.07
C VAL A 50 -9.95 -8.85 -8.50
N THR A 51 -11.15 -8.30 -8.63
CA THR A 51 -11.76 -8.02 -9.92
C THR A 51 -11.06 -6.84 -10.58
N GLY A 52 -10.13 -7.16 -11.50
CA GLY A 52 -9.47 -6.21 -12.37
C GLY A 52 -8.23 -5.58 -11.74
N ALA A 53 -7.12 -5.60 -12.47
CA ALA A 53 -6.12 -4.55 -12.32
C ALA A 53 -6.90 -3.24 -12.49
N ALA A 54 -7.09 -2.49 -11.41
CA ALA A 54 -7.68 -1.17 -11.47
C ALA A 54 -6.81 -0.41 -12.48
N GLU A 55 -7.32 -0.26 -13.69
CA GLU A 55 -6.76 0.60 -14.71
C GLU A 55 -6.49 1.91 -13.99
N ALA A 56 -5.22 2.33 -13.96
CA ALA A 56 -4.76 3.43 -13.13
C ALA A 56 -5.33 4.75 -13.66
N VAL A 57 -6.65 4.92 -13.52
CA VAL A 57 -7.33 6.19 -13.52
C VAL A 57 -6.61 6.97 -12.43
N SER A 58 -6.00 8.07 -12.83
CA SER A 58 -5.32 9.00 -11.94
C SER A 58 -6.16 9.17 -10.66
N PRO A 59 -5.52 9.13 -9.48
CA PRO A 59 -6.25 9.26 -8.22
C PRO A 59 -7.15 10.50 -8.29
N PRO A 60 -8.40 10.41 -7.80
CA PRO A 60 -9.35 11.50 -7.94
C PRO A 60 -8.79 12.77 -7.29
N VAL A 61 -8.49 13.77 -8.11
CA VAL A 61 -7.97 15.07 -7.66
C VAL A 61 -9.13 16.04 -7.50
N ASP A 62 -9.21 16.68 -6.34
CA ASP A 62 -10.17 17.73 -6.03
C ASP A 62 -9.76 19.06 -6.69
N ALA A 63 -10.38 19.40 -7.82
CA ALA A 63 -10.03 20.58 -8.61
C ALA A 63 -10.33 21.90 -7.89
N GLU A 64 -11.38 21.95 -7.07
CA GLU A 64 -11.71 23.14 -6.29
C GLU A 64 -10.65 23.41 -5.24
N ARG A 65 -10.23 22.36 -4.51
CA ARG A 65 -9.15 22.47 -3.52
C ARG A 65 -7.85 22.97 -4.16
N VAL A 66 -7.48 22.45 -5.33
CA VAL A 66 -6.28 22.91 -6.04
C VAL A 66 -6.38 24.40 -6.41
N SER A 67 -7.56 24.87 -6.81
CA SER A 67 -7.80 26.30 -7.09
C SER A 67 -7.61 27.17 -5.84
N GLN A 68 -8.21 26.77 -4.71
CA GLN A 68 -8.09 27.49 -3.44
C GLN A 68 -6.63 27.56 -2.94
N ILE A 69 -5.90 26.45 -3.02
CA ILE A 69 -4.48 26.40 -2.64
C ILE A 69 -3.67 27.36 -3.54
N ARG A 70 -3.92 27.37 -4.85
CA ARG A 70 -3.23 28.30 -5.78
C ARG A 70 -3.51 29.77 -5.44
N ALA A 71 -4.74 30.11 -5.07
CA ALA A 71 -5.08 31.46 -4.61
C ALA A 71 -4.35 31.81 -3.31
N ALA A 72 -4.40 30.94 -2.31
CA ALA A 72 -3.74 31.16 -1.01
C ALA A 72 -2.21 31.27 -1.12
N LEU A 73 -1.59 30.54 -2.05
CA LEU A 73 -0.16 30.69 -2.36
C LEU A 73 0.16 32.05 -2.99
N ARG A 74 -0.69 32.55 -3.89
CA ARG A 74 -0.53 33.89 -4.49
C ARG A 74 -0.65 34.99 -3.44
N ASP A 75 -1.61 34.84 -2.54
CA ASP A 75 -1.91 35.84 -1.50
C ASP A 75 -0.95 35.72 -0.30
N GLY A 76 -0.06 34.72 -0.29
CA GLY A 76 0.91 34.46 0.78
C GLY A 76 0.31 33.94 2.08
N SER A 77 -0.97 33.59 2.11
CA SER A 77 -1.68 33.09 3.29
C SER A 77 -1.50 31.59 3.52
N TYR A 78 -1.03 30.85 2.50
CA TYR A 78 -0.70 29.44 2.65
C TYR A 78 0.70 29.27 3.27
N PRO A 79 0.83 28.65 4.46
CA PRO A 79 2.11 28.56 5.15
C PRO A 79 3.05 27.57 4.47
N LEU A 80 4.22 28.07 4.05
CA LEU A 80 5.31 27.25 3.54
C LEU A 80 6.24 26.85 4.70
N VAL A 81 6.27 25.55 5.01
CA VAL A 81 7.10 25.01 6.09
C VAL A 81 8.14 24.07 5.48
N PRO A 82 9.46 24.36 5.58
CA PRO A 82 10.50 23.55 4.97
C PRO A 82 10.41 22.06 5.30
N THR A 83 10.08 21.71 6.55
CA THR A 83 9.94 20.31 6.97
C THR A 83 8.82 19.58 6.23
N LYS A 84 7.67 20.24 6.03
CA LYS A 84 6.54 19.67 5.27
C LYS A 84 6.86 19.51 3.78
N ILE A 85 7.64 20.44 3.23
CA ILE A 85 8.06 20.37 1.83
C ILE A 85 8.98 19.17 1.63
N VAL A 86 9.98 19.00 2.49
CA VAL A 86 10.91 17.86 2.42
C VAL A 86 10.19 16.53 2.59
N ASP A 87 9.26 16.44 3.55
CA ASP A 87 8.44 15.23 3.76
C ASP A 87 7.63 14.86 2.50
N ALA A 88 6.98 15.85 1.89
CA ALA A 88 6.24 15.65 0.64
C ALA A 88 7.15 15.22 -0.52
N MET A 89 8.38 15.75 -0.61
CA MET A 89 9.35 15.36 -1.63
C MET A 89 9.83 13.91 -1.46
N ILE A 90 10.07 13.48 -0.21
CA ILE A 90 10.44 12.09 0.11
C ILE A 90 9.29 11.14 -0.24
N ALA A 91 8.06 11.49 0.17
CA ALA A 91 6.87 10.71 -0.15
C ALA A 91 6.63 10.58 -1.67
N ALA A 92 6.93 11.64 -2.42
CA ALA A 92 6.82 11.67 -3.87
C ALA A 92 8.05 11.09 -4.60
N GLN A 93 9.08 10.63 -3.88
CA GLN A 93 10.33 10.09 -4.43
C GLN A 93 11.01 11.03 -5.44
N VAL A 94 10.93 12.34 -5.20
CA VAL A 94 11.49 13.36 -6.10
C VAL A 94 13.01 13.40 -5.96
N SER A 95 13.72 13.19 -7.08
CA SER A 95 15.19 13.36 -7.13
C SER A 95 15.54 14.80 -7.53
N LEU A 96 16.40 15.44 -6.73
CA LEU A 96 16.94 16.77 -7.00
C LEU A 96 18.27 16.63 -7.74
N SER A 97 18.25 16.56 -9.07
CA SER A 97 19.48 16.72 -9.86
C SER A 97 19.74 18.20 -10.11
N LEU A 98 20.92 18.67 -9.74
CA LEU A 98 21.43 19.95 -10.24
C LEU A 98 21.81 19.79 -11.71
N PRO A 99 21.48 20.75 -12.60
CA PRO A 99 21.96 20.71 -13.97
C PRO A 99 23.49 20.78 -13.97
N GLU A 100 24.14 19.71 -14.45
CA GLU A 100 25.57 19.70 -14.75
C GLU A 100 25.82 20.61 -15.96
N GLY A 101 26.31 21.82 -15.74
CA GLY A 101 26.73 22.70 -16.83
C GLY A 101 26.79 24.17 -16.47
N TYR A 102 28.00 24.63 -16.16
CA TYR A 102 28.49 25.98 -16.50
C TYR A 102 29.65 25.83 -17.46
#